data_AF-A0A2T4ARZ9-F1
#
_entry.id   AF-A0A2T4ARZ9-F1
#
_cell.length_a   1.000
_cell.length_b   1.000
_cell.length_c   1.000
_cell.angle_alpha   90.00
_cell.angle_beta   90.00
_cell.angle_gamma   90.00
#
_symmetry.space_group_name_H-M   'P 1'
#
loop_
_entity.id
_entity.type
_entity.pdbx_description
1 polymer ?
#
loop_
_entity_poly.entity_id
_entity_poly.type
_entity_poly.pdbx_seq_one_letter_code
_entity_poly.pdbx_strand_id
1 'polypeptide(L)'
;MLSPYDVFFLSCIFRRTPPPLPPPLPPLLPLLLNLPPEILLLIASQLSSSPESLVALSLTCKPLFYFIDRDALKLCDQSQKHLLLLLEKDLGDRFFYCPFCQKLHRFSQPWDNVNLFRYSCQRYQYRNTFKPNNASSYELSYFHARLVMNRHFYGPTKGLPLEGIVFSATANNEPGEPFWQETPSARIIDDELFLCITHTLEGRGTTLRDIIDSGWSGICKHLTRDRFRSMPELLEPGEYESNELLLFEDCHNGPGSCNVCLTDYTTTVERGEVHEKIRDRFGQVSLGPLIDGWSITITAYHQVGQCRDPEDWKWARFIEFYRILCQGPFKERYMALHPLGAIKERWETEGVVSLTKEY
;
A
#
# COMPACT_ATOMS: atom_id res chain seq x y z
N MET A 1 -3.21 -5.38 29.31
CA MET A 1 -3.75 -6.58 30.00
C MET A 1 -4.82 -7.20 29.11
N LEU A 2 -4.51 -8.32 28.45
CA LEU A 2 -5.53 -9.12 27.78
C LEU A 2 -6.41 -9.77 28.87
N SER A 3 -7.73 -9.67 28.72
CA SER A 3 -8.66 -10.32 29.65
C SER A 3 -8.48 -11.84 29.58
N PRO A 4 -8.68 -12.60 30.67
CA PRO A 4 -8.73 -14.06 30.63
C PRO A 4 -9.72 -14.61 29.57
N TYR A 5 -10.73 -13.80 29.21
CA TYR A 5 -11.72 -14.11 28.17
C TYR A 5 -11.20 -13.92 26.73
N ASP A 6 -10.21 -13.05 26.50
CA ASP A 6 -9.64 -12.81 25.16
C ASP A 6 -8.77 -13.98 24.70
N VAL A 7 -8.14 -14.70 25.64
CA VAL A 7 -7.29 -15.86 25.36
C VAL A 7 -8.12 -17.13 25.08
N PHE A 8 -9.30 -17.26 25.71
CA PHE A 8 -10.23 -18.35 25.42
C PHE A 8 -10.76 -18.29 23.98
N PHE A 9 -10.93 -17.08 23.43
CA PHE A 9 -11.36 -16.89 22.04
C PHE A 9 -10.37 -17.47 21.03
N LEU A 10 -9.06 -17.38 21.29
CA LEU A 10 -8.04 -17.95 20.39
C LEU A 10 -8.03 -19.49 20.39
N SER A 11 -8.43 -20.14 21.50
CA SER A 11 -8.51 -21.61 21.58
C SER A 11 -9.74 -22.20 20.87
N CYS A 12 -10.79 -21.40 20.64
CA CYS A 12 -12.06 -21.85 20.05
C CYS A 12 -12.16 -21.67 18.52
N ILE A 13 -11.14 -21.13 17.85
CA ILE A 13 -11.19 -20.74 16.41
C ILE A 13 -10.85 -21.90 15.43
N PHE A 14 -10.63 -23.12 15.92
CA PHE A 14 -10.22 -24.29 15.10
C PHE A 14 -11.34 -25.26 14.68
N ARG A 15 -12.61 -24.83 14.57
CA ARG A 15 -13.70 -25.70 14.06
C ARG A 15 -14.28 -25.21 12.73
N ARG A 16 -13.73 -25.69 11.62
CA ARG A 16 -14.45 -25.85 10.34
C ARG A 16 -14.08 -27.19 9.73
N THR A 17 -15.09 -27.89 9.22
CA THR A 17 -14.98 -29.18 8.52
C THR A 17 -14.26 -29.00 7.18
N PRO A 18 -13.13 -29.71 6.94
CA PRO A 18 -12.42 -29.64 5.66
C PRO A 18 -13.09 -30.52 4.58
N PRO A 19 -12.83 -30.25 3.29
CA PRO A 19 -13.18 -31.14 2.18
C PRO A 19 -12.46 -32.51 2.31
N PRO A 20 -12.95 -33.58 1.65
CA PRO A 20 -12.40 -34.93 1.79
C PRO A 20 -10.92 -34.98 1.36
N LEU A 21 -10.05 -35.36 2.29
CA LEU A 21 -8.60 -35.45 2.12
C LEU A 21 -8.16 -36.78 1.49
N PRO A 22 -7.02 -36.79 0.75
CA PRO A 22 -6.32 -38.00 0.36
C PRO A 22 -5.91 -38.85 1.59
N PRO A 23 -5.58 -40.15 1.40
CA PRO A 23 -5.30 -41.07 2.50
C PRO A 23 -4.26 -40.51 3.49
N PRO A 24 -4.48 -40.67 4.81
CA PRO A 24 -3.66 -40.04 5.83
C PRO A 24 -2.23 -40.59 5.77
N LEU A 25 -1.27 -39.72 5.48
CA LEU A 25 0.12 -39.93 5.87
C LEU A 25 0.15 -40.23 7.38
N PRO A 26 0.99 -41.17 7.84
CA PRO A 26 1.08 -41.50 9.26
C PRO A 26 1.36 -40.21 10.07
N PRO A 27 0.66 -40.00 11.19
CA PRO A 27 0.82 -38.78 11.98
C PRO A 27 2.26 -38.70 12.47
N LEU A 28 3.04 -37.79 11.89
CA LEU A 28 4.29 -37.35 12.46
C LEU A 28 3.94 -36.67 13.78
N LEU A 29 3.96 -37.44 14.87
CA LEU A 29 3.82 -36.90 16.22
C LEU A 29 4.82 -35.75 16.38
N PRO A 30 4.42 -34.58 16.93
CA PRO A 30 5.33 -33.46 17.07
C PRO A 30 6.53 -33.88 17.90
N LEU A 31 7.70 -33.96 17.25
CA LEU A 31 8.96 -34.45 17.84
C LEU A 31 9.28 -33.76 19.16
N LEU A 32 8.88 -32.49 19.29
CA LEU A 32 9.07 -31.65 20.47
C LEU A 32 8.31 -32.14 21.71
N LEU A 33 7.09 -32.67 21.57
CA LEU A 33 6.28 -33.09 22.73
C LEU A 33 6.69 -34.46 23.29
N ASN A 34 7.51 -35.21 22.55
CA ASN A 34 8.09 -36.46 23.02
C ASN A 34 9.40 -36.25 23.80
N LEU A 35 9.89 -35.00 23.88
CA LEU A 35 11.08 -34.69 24.66
C LEU A 35 10.78 -34.77 26.16
N PRO A 36 11.75 -35.21 26.97
CA PRO A 36 11.63 -35.13 28.42
C PRO A 36 11.35 -33.69 28.89
N PRO A 37 10.55 -33.49 29.96
CA PRO A 37 10.26 -32.17 30.52
C PRO A 37 11.50 -31.30 30.78
N GLU A 38 12.61 -31.92 31.20
CA GLU A 38 13.87 -31.24 31.47
C GLU A 38 14.46 -30.58 30.21
N ILE A 39 14.31 -31.24 29.06
CA ILE A 39 14.75 -30.68 27.77
C ILE A 39 13.84 -29.52 27.36
N LEU A 40 12.53 -29.64 27.60
CA LEU A 40 11.59 -28.54 27.36
C LEU A 40 11.88 -27.33 28.25
N LEU A 41 12.25 -27.53 29.52
CA LEU A 41 12.69 -26.45 30.42
C LEU A 41 14.00 -25.83 29.97
N LEU A 42 14.95 -26.63 29.47
CA LEU A 42 16.20 -26.11 28.92
C LEU A 42 15.91 -25.22 27.70
N ILE A 43 15.07 -25.67 26.76
CA ILE A 43 14.65 -24.86 25.61
C ILE A 43 13.98 -23.56 26.09
N ALA A 44 13.04 -23.66 27.03
CA ALA A 44 12.38 -22.48 27.59
C ALA A 44 13.38 -21.53 28.27
N SER A 45 14.38 -22.06 28.98
CA SER A 45 15.43 -21.24 29.62
C SER A 45 16.27 -20.47 28.60
N GLN A 46 16.54 -21.05 27.42
CA GLN A 46 17.25 -20.37 26.34
C GLN A 46 16.41 -19.25 25.70
N LEU A 47 15.09 -19.39 25.72
CA LEU A 47 14.15 -18.37 25.23
C LEU A 47 13.83 -17.30 26.28
N SER A 48 14.35 -17.40 27.51
CA SER A 48 14.08 -16.42 28.59
C SER A 48 14.50 -14.99 28.28
N SER A 49 15.45 -14.82 27.36
CA SER A 49 15.88 -13.52 26.85
C SER A 49 14.85 -12.86 25.90
N SER A 50 13.89 -13.63 25.38
CA SER A 50 12.81 -13.17 24.49
C SER A 50 11.46 -13.67 25.03
N PRO A 51 10.82 -12.93 25.95
CA PRO A 51 9.59 -13.39 26.60
C PRO A 51 8.45 -13.57 25.58
N GLU A 52 8.41 -12.81 24.48
CA GLU A 52 7.49 -13.05 23.37
C GLU A 52 7.64 -14.43 22.72
N SER A 53 8.87 -14.95 22.59
CA SER A 53 9.13 -16.26 22.01
C SER A 53 8.68 -17.38 22.94
N LEU A 54 8.84 -17.18 24.25
CA LEU A 54 8.28 -18.07 25.27
C LEU A 54 6.77 -18.12 25.24
N VAL A 55 6.10 -16.97 25.12
CA VAL A 55 4.63 -16.92 24.97
C VAL A 55 4.21 -17.59 23.66
N ALA A 56 4.90 -17.32 22.54
CA ALA A 56 4.57 -17.98 21.27
C ALA A 56 4.68 -19.50 21.38
N LEU A 57 5.74 -20.02 22.01
CA LEU A 57 5.93 -21.45 22.27
C LEU A 57 4.79 -22.02 23.13
N SER A 58 4.41 -21.31 24.21
CA SER A 58 3.34 -21.76 25.11
C SER A 58 1.97 -21.79 24.42
N LEU A 59 1.74 -20.95 23.42
CA LEU A 59 0.49 -20.90 22.65
C LEU A 59 0.36 -22.01 21.59
N THR A 60 1.42 -22.78 21.31
CA THR A 60 1.39 -23.82 20.26
C THR A 60 0.51 -25.02 20.64
N CYS A 61 0.48 -25.43 21.91
CA CYS A 61 -0.34 -26.54 22.37
C CYS A 61 -0.61 -26.51 23.89
N LYS A 62 -1.63 -27.27 24.33
CA LYS A 62 -2.05 -27.31 25.73
C LYS A 62 -0.94 -27.75 26.70
N PRO A 63 -0.14 -28.81 26.42
CA PRO A 63 0.95 -29.19 27.34
C PRO A 63 1.95 -28.06 27.58
N LEU A 64 2.46 -27.43 26.51
CA LEU A 64 3.42 -26.33 26.62
C LEU A 64 2.81 -25.10 27.31
N PHE A 65 1.52 -24.85 27.08
CA PHE A 65 0.79 -23.80 27.76
C PHE A 65 0.73 -23.97 29.29
N TYR A 66 0.55 -25.20 29.78
CA TYR A 66 0.56 -25.48 31.22
C TYR A 66 1.97 -25.60 31.80
N PHE A 67 2.93 -25.97 30.96
CA PHE A 67 4.32 -26.18 31.37
C PHE A 67 5.09 -24.87 31.54
N ILE A 68 4.79 -23.86 30.71
CA ILE A 68 5.43 -22.55 30.76
C ILE A 68 4.60 -21.65 31.69
N ASP A 69 5.19 -21.26 32.83
CA ASP A 69 4.54 -20.46 33.86
C ASP A 69 3.96 -19.15 33.32
N ARG A 70 2.65 -18.93 33.55
CA ARG A 70 1.90 -17.75 33.10
C ARG A 70 2.27 -16.49 33.85
N ASP A 71 2.63 -16.59 35.13
CA ASP A 71 2.86 -15.42 35.97
C ASP A 71 4.18 -14.72 35.61
N ALA A 72 5.08 -15.41 34.92
CA ALA A 72 6.30 -14.87 34.34
C ALA A 72 6.07 -14.03 33.06
N LEU A 73 4.87 -14.05 32.46
CA LEU A 73 4.62 -13.56 31.09
C LEU A 73 3.95 -12.18 31.04
N LYS A 74 4.24 -11.30 31.99
CA LYS A 74 3.89 -9.87 31.86
C LYS A 74 4.79 -9.25 30.78
N LEU A 75 4.32 -9.29 29.54
CA LEU A 75 4.98 -8.64 28.42
C LEU A 75 4.91 -7.11 28.58
N CYS A 76 6.03 -6.45 28.35
CA CYS A 76 6.03 -5.01 28.07
C CYS A 76 5.45 -4.75 26.67
N ASP A 77 5.13 -3.50 26.37
CA ASP A 77 4.51 -3.11 25.09
C ASP A 77 5.35 -3.55 23.87
N GLN A 78 6.68 -3.49 23.98
CA GLN A 78 7.58 -3.91 22.90
C GLN A 78 7.53 -5.43 22.67
N SER A 79 7.61 -6.23 23.73
CA SER A 79 7.47 -7.68 23.63
C SER A 79 6.07 -8.09 23.17
N GLN A 80 5.02 -7.37 23.59
CA GLN A 80 3.67 -7.60 23.10
C GLN A 80 3.59 -7.34 21.58
N LYS A 81 4.19 -6.24 21.08
CA LYS A 81 4.30 -5.97 19.64
C LYS A 81 5.00 -7.14 18.91
N HIS A 82 6.15 -7.59 19.42
CA HIS A 82 6.88 -8.70 18.79
C HIS A 82 6.09 -10.01 18.79
N LEU A 83 5.40 -10.35 19.89
CA LEU A 83 4.52 -11.53 19.96
C LEU A 83 3.43 -11.45 18.89
N LEU A 84 2.77 -10.29 18.75
CA LEU A 84 1.70 -10.13 17.76
C LEU A 84 2.21 -10.24 16.33
N LEU A 85 3.44 -9.80 16.06
CA LEU A 85 4.10 -9.97 14.75
C LEU A 85 4.44 -11.45 14.47
N LEU A 86 4.90 -12.20 15.48
CA LEU A 86 5.11 -13.64 15.37
C LEU A 86 3.78 -14.37 15.07
N LEU A 87 2.73 -14.02 15.80
CA LEU A 87 1.40 -14.58 15.56
C LEU A 87 0.82 -14.19 14.20
N GLU A 88 1.05 -12.97 13.70
CA GLU A 88 0.68 -12.57 12.33
C GLU A 88 1.42 -13.42 11.29
N LYS A 89 2.70 -13.70 11.47
CA LYS A 89 3.46 -14.57 10.56
C LYS A 89 2.83 -15.97 10.49
N ASP A 90 2.53 -16.58 11.63
CA ASP A 90 2.03 -17.95 11.69
C ASP A 90 0.54 -18.06 11.36
N LEU A 91 -0.27 -17.03 11.65
CA LEU A 91 -1.72 -17.00 11.46
C LEU A 91 -2.18 -16.00 10.38
N GLY A 92 -1.26 -15.57 9.51
CA GLY A 92 -1.46 -14.53 8.48
C GLY A 92 -2.53 -14.84 7.43
N ASP A 93 -3.02 -16.07 7.40
CA ASP A 93 -4.16 -16.51 6.57
C ASP A 93 -5.49 -15.99 7.09
N ARG A 94 -5.55 -15.62 8.37
CA ARG A 94 -6.78 -15.22 9.06
C ARG A 94 -6.62 -13.95 9.88
N PHE A 95 -5.39 -13.54 10.20
CA PHE A 95 -5.14 -12.41 11.07
C PHE A 95 -4.01 -11.53 10.55
N PHE A 96 -4.07 -10.25 10.85
CA PHE A 96 -2.97 -9.32 10.62
C PHE A 96 -2.79 -8.40 11.83
N TYR A 97 -1.56 -7.94 12.03
CA TYR A 97 -1.22 -7.04 13.11
C TYR A 97 -1.56 -5.59 12.74
N CYS A 98 -2.31 -4.91 13.63
CA CYS A 98 -2.55 -3.48 13.52
C CYS A 98 -1.59 -2.71 14.45
N PRO A 99 -0.66 -1.90 13.92
CA PRO A 99 0.28 -1.12 14.72
C PRO A 99 -0.40 -0.03 15.57
N PHE A 100 -1.61 0.39 15.22
CA PHE A 100 -2.32 1.45 15.92
C PHE A 100 -2.94 0.99 17.24
N CYS A 101 -3.78 -0.05 17.20
CA CYS A 101 -4.43 -0.58 18.41
C CYS A 101 -3.63 -1.68 19.09
N GLN A 102 -2.54 -2.13 18.47
CA GLN A 102 -1.70 -3.24 18.91
C GLN A 102 -2.49 -4.53 19.15
N LYS A 103 -3.34 -4.89 18.17
CA LYS A 103 -4.15 -6.12 18.17
C LYS A 103 -4.06 -6.84 16.83
N LEU A 104 -4.40 -8.13 16.87
CA LEU A 104 -4.64 -8.92 15.68
C LEU A 104 -6.08 -8.71 15.21
N HIS A 105 -6.24 -8.24 13.98
CA HIS A 105 -7.53 -8.12 13.32
C HIS A 105 -7.73 -9.29 12.38
N ARG A 106 -8.99 -9.71 12.24
CA ARG A 106 -9.33 -10.77 11.29
C ARG A 106 -9.12 -10.28 9.86
N PHE A 107 -8.68 -11.18 9.00
CA PHE A 107 -8.49 -10.98 7.58
C PHE A 107 -9.09 -12.18 6.82
N SER A 108 -9.51 -11.94 5.59
CA SER A 108 -9.90 -13.00 4.67
C SER A 108 -9.49 -12.60 3.26
N GLN A 109 -9.01 -13.54 2.45
CA GLN A 109 -8.51 -13.28 1.10
C GLN A 109 -9.49 -12.58 0.13
N PRO A 110 -10.82 -12.77 0.15
CA PRO A 110 -11.73 -12.03 -0.73
C PRO A 110 -11.99 -10.59 -0.22
N TRP A 111 -10.98 -9.93 0.34
CA TRP A 111 -11.11 -8.53 0.73
C TRP A 111 -11.05 -7.65 -0.50
N ASP A 112 -12.24 -7.26 -0.96
CA ASP A 112 -12.39 -6.13 -1.85
C ASP A 112 -11.99 -4.85 -1.09
N ASN A 113 -11.32 -3.92 -1.78
CA ASN A 113 -10.78 -2.67 -1.24
C ASN A 113 -11.80 -1.76 -0.50
N VAL A 114 -13.09 -2.12 -0.50
CA VAL A 114 -14.21 -1.27 -0.11
C VAL A 114 -14.66 -1.49 1.35
N ASN A 115 -14.22 -2.54 2.07
CA ASN A 115 -14.88 -2.93 3.35
C ASN A 115 -13.96 -3.13 4.58
N LEU A 116 -12.93 -2.31 4.75
CA LEU A 116 -12.13 -2.30 5.98
C LEU A 116 -12.84 -1.64 7.20
N PHE A 117 -14.05 -1.11 7.02
CA PHE A 117 -14.72 -0.18 7.94
C PHE A 117 -15.25 -0.76 9.27
N ARG A 118 -15.05 -2.05 9.56
CA ARG A 118 -15.61 -2.67 10.79
C ARG A 118 -14.68 -2.63 12.00
N TYR A 119 -13.55 -1.94 11.92
CA TYR A 119 -12.59 -1.88 13.02
C TYR A 119 -12.60 -0.54 13.74
N SER A 120 -12.34 -0.57 15.04
CA SER A 120 -12.08 0.62 15.87
C SER A 120 -10.91 1.49 15.37
N CYS A 121 -10.16 1.02 14.36
CA CYS A 121 -9.02 1.68 13.76
C CYS A 121 -9.37 2.46 12.47
N GLN A 122 -10.65 2.66 12.14
CA GLN A 122 -11.09 3.34 10.91
C GLN A 122 -10.45 4.73 10.73
N ARG A 123 -10.41 5.54 11.80
CA ARG A 123 -9.80 6.88 11.76
C ARG A 123 -8.31 6.84 11.46
N TYR A 124 -7.62 5.80 11.96
CA TYR A 124 -6.21 5.60 11.68
C TYR A 124 -6.01 5.19 10.21
N GLN A 125 -6.82 4.26 9.71
CA GLN A 125 -6.76 3.85 8.31
C GLN A 125 -6.92 5.05 7.38
N TYR A 126 -7.96 5.86 7.57
CA TYR A 126 -8.21 7.05 6.74
C TYR A 126 -7.01 8.01 6.70
N ARG A 127 -6.31 8.17 7.83
CA ARG A 127 -5.09 9.00 7.93
C ARG A 127 -3.85 8.34 7.33
N ASN A 128 -3.86 7.02 7.17
CA ASN A 128 -2.77 6.21 6.62
C ASN A 128 -3.20 5.56 5.31
N THR A 129 -3.86 6.35 4.46
CA THR A 129 -4.23 5.98 3.10
C THR A 129 -3.57 6.95 2.13
N PHE A 130 -2.81 6.39 1.21
CA PHE A 130 -2.33 7.11 0.04
C PHE A 130 -3.50 7.33 -0.93
N LYS A 131 -3.59 8.57 -1.41
CA LYS A 131 -4.40 8.96 -2.56
C LYS A 131 -3.54 9.90 -3.41
N PRO A 132 -3.38 9.67 -4.73
CA PRO A 132 -2.59 10.54 -5.60
C PRO A 132 -3.03 12.00 -5.49
N ASN A 133 -4.34 12.22 -5.48
CA ASN A 133 -5.00 13.49 -5.23
C ASN A 133 -6.31 13.27 -4.43
N ASN A 134 -6.96 14.35 -3.99
CA ASN A 134 -8.18 14.25 -3.16
C ASN A 134 -9.42 13.78 -3.93
N ALA A 135 -9.40 13.94 -5.26
CA ALA A 135 -10.47 13.58 -6.18
C ALA A 135 -10.41 12.11 -6.64
N SER A 136 -9.25 11.47 -6.48
CA SER A 136 -8.97 10.10 -6.89
C SER A 136 -9.80 9.11 -6.07
N SER A 137 -10.45 8.19 -6.78
CA SER A 137 -11.07 7.01 -6.18
C SER A 137 -10.06 5.90 -5.89
N TYR A 138 -8.79 6.06 -6.31
CA TYR A 138 -7.72 5.13 -5.96
C TYR A 138 -7.26 5.39 -4.52
N GLU A 139 -7.25 4.32 -3.72
CA GLU A 139 -6.85 4.38 -2.33
C GLU A 139 -5.96 3.19 -1.97
N LEU A 140 -4.74 3.47 -1.53
CA LEU A 140 -3.85 2.45 -0.98
C LEU A 140 -3.67 2.69 0.52
N SER A 141 -4.35 1.89 1.34
CA SER A 141 -4.16 1.92 2.79
C SER A 141 -2.87 1.20 3.21
N TYR A 142 -2.30 1.61 4.35
CA TYR A 142 -1.15 0.93 4.94
C TYR A 142 -1.43 -0.56 5.17
N PHE A 143 -2.67 -0.91 5.54
CA PHE A 143 -3.05 -2.31 5.77
C PHE A 143 -3.05 -3.13 4.48
N HIS A 144 -3.52 -2.56 3.36
CA HIS A 144 -3.45 -3.23 2.06
C HIS A 144 -1.98 -3.47 1.67
N ALA A 145 -1.14 -2.43 1.78
CA ALA A 145 0.27 -2.54 1.46
C ALA A 145 0.99 -3.57 2.36
N ARG A 146 0.71 -3.57 3.67
CA ARG A 146 1.23 -4.56 4.62
C ARG A 146 0.80 -5.99 4.27
N LEU A 147 -0.48 -6.19 3.93
CA LEU A 147 -1.01 -7.50 3.59
C LEU A 147 -0.41 -8.04 2.29
N VAL A 148 -0.17 -7.19 1.29
CA VAL A 148 0.59 -7.56 0.08
C VAL A 148 2.00 -8.02 0.47
N MET A 149 2.68 -7.25 1.32
CA MET A 149 4.03 -7.60 1.77
C MET A 149 4.05 -8.84 2.68
N ASN A 150 3.01 -9.09 3.51
CA ASN A 150 2.90 -10.33 4.28
C ASN A 150 2.82 -11.55 3.35
N ARG A 151 2.07 -11.46 2.24
CA ARG A 151 2.01 -12.53 1.24
C ARG A 151 3.38 -12.79 0.62
N HIS A 152 4.12 -11.74 0.28
CA HIS A 152 5.49 -11.84 -0.23
C HIS A 152 6.44 -12.54 0.75
N PHE A 153 6.45 -12.11 2.01
CA PHE A 153 7.38 -12.64 3.01
C PHE A 153 7.01 -14.02 3.58
N TYR A 154 5.72 -14.33 3.70
CA TYR A 154 5.22 -15.50 4.43
C TYR A 154 4.46 -16.50 3.55
N GLY A 155 4.31 -16.20 2.26
CA GLY A 155 3.74 -17.08 1.25
C GLY A 155 2.29 -16.75 0.85
N PRO A 156 1.77 -17.42 -0.21
CA PRO A 156 0.52 -17.05 -0.88
C PRO A 156 -0.71 -16.97 0.04
N THR A 157 -0.77 -17.79 1.08
CA THR A 157 -1.91 -17.80 1.99
C THR A 157 -1.92 -16.64 2.98
N LYS A 158 -0.79 -15.95 3.17
CA LYS A 158 -0.55 -15.04 4.29
C LYS A 158 -0.75 -13.56 3.95
N GLY A 159 -1.75 -13.22 3.15
CA GLY A 159 -2.01 -11.83 2.82
C GLY A 159 -2.82 -11.62 1.55
N LEU A 160 -2.64 -10.45 0.94
CA LEU A 160 -3.32 -10.05 -0.29
C LEU A 160 -2.42 -10.29 -1.51
N PRO A 161 -2.97 -10.76 -2.65
CA PRO A 161 -2.25 -10.76 -3.92
C PRO A 161 -1.97 -9.33 -4.39
N LEU A 162 -0.94 -9.13 -5.23
CA LEU A 162 -0.60 -7.81 -5.78
C LEU A 162 -1.75 -7.23 -6.60
N GLU A 163 -2.46 -8.09 -7.33
CA GLU A 163 -3.65 -7.75 -8.11
C GLU A 163 -4.76 -7.16 -7.24
N GLY A 164 -4.77 -7.48 -5.94
CA GLY A 164 -5.73 -6.94 -4.97
C GLY A 164 -5.61 -5.43 -4.77
N ILE A 165 -4.47 -4.82 -5.08
CA ILE A 165 -4.25 -3.37 -4.98
C ILE A 165 -4.17 -2.67 -6.35
N VAL A 166 -4.38 -3.43 -7.44
CA VAL A 166 -4.31 -2.96 -8.82
C VAL A 166 -5.72 -2.96 -9.41
N PHE A 167 -6.41 -1.83 -9.28
CA PHE A 167 -7.74 -1.65 -9.85
C PHE A 167 -7.83 -0.29 -10.52
N SER A 168 -8.45 -0.25 -11.71
CA SER A 168 -8.68 1.02 -12.40
C SER A 168 -9.53 1.94 -11.55
N ALA A 169 -9.13 3.21 -11.53
CA ALA A 169 -9.75 4.24 -10.75
C ALA A 169 -9.91 5.49 -11.60
N THR A 170 -10.60 6.47 -11.04
CA THR A 170 -10.82 7.75 -11.69
C THR A 170 -10.67 8.86 -10.67
N ALA A 171 -10.07 9.99 -11.05
CA ALA A 171 -10.10 11.19 -10.23
C ALA A 171 -11.10 12.19 -10.79
N ASN A 172 -12.14 12.48 -10.01
CA ASN A 172 -13.23 13.35 -10.42
C ASN A 172 -12.83 14.83 -10.35
N ASN A 173 -13.03 15.56 -11.43
CA ASN A 173 -13.07 17.03 -11.39
C ASN A 173 -14.50 17.50 -11.12
N GLU A 174 -14.85 18.75 -11.45
CA GLU A 174 -16.22 19.22 -11.26
C GLU A 174 -17.20 18.43 -12.16
N PRO A 175 -18.48 18.28 -11.75
CA PRO A 175 -19.45 17.56 -12.57
C PRO A 175 -19.60 18.21 -13.95
N GLY A 176 -19.41 17.43 -15.01
CA GLY A 176 -19.41 17.94 -16.39
C GLY A 176 -18.02 18.14 -16.99
N GLU A 177 -16.96 17.99 -16.21
CA GLU A 177 -15.58 18.10 -16.69
C GLU A 177 -14.98 16.72 -17.02
N PRO A 178 -13.97 16.69 -17.91
CA PRO A 178 -13.08 15.55 -18.07
C PRO A 178 -12.53 15.07 -16.74
N PHE A 179 -12.35 13.77 -16.56
CA PHE A 179 -11.78 13.18 -15.35
C PHE A 179 -10.49 12.43 -15.67
N TRP A 180 -9.60 12.30 -14.68
CA TRP A 180 -8.41 11.46 -14.85
C TRP A 180 -8.80 9.99 -14.84
N GLN A 181 -8.39 9.26 -15.86
CA GLN A 181 -8.39 7.81 -15.84
C GLN A 181 -7.08 7.33 -15.21
N GLU A 182 -7.18 6.52 -14.17
CA GLU A 182 -6.03 6.02 -13.41
C GLU A 182 -5.90 4.51 -13.59
N THR A 183 -4.76 4.08 -14.13
CA THR A 183 -4.44 2.66 -14.35
C THR A 183 -3.21 2.30 -13.51
N PRO A 184 -3.42 1.81 -12.28
CA PRO A 184 -2.31 1.39 -11.43
C PRO A 184 -1.72 0.06 -11.90
N SER A 185 -0.50 -0.20 -11.47
CA SER A 185 0.21 -1.47 -11.53
C SER A 185 1.15 -1.53 -10.34
N ALA A 186 1.45 -2.72 -9.83
CA ALA A 186 2.26 -2.87 -8.63
C ALA A 186 3.21 -4.04 -8.77
N ARG A 187 4.34 -3.97 -8.06
CA ARG A 187 5.32 -5.05 -7.99
C ARG A 187 6.19 -4.91 -6.76
N ILE A 188 6.99 -5.94 -6.49
CA ILE A 188 7.92 -5.97 -5.38
C ILE A 188 9.34 -6.06 -5.93
N ILE A 189 10.21 -5.16 -5.47
CA ILE A 189 11.61 -5.05 -5.87
C ILE A 189 12.45 -4.99 -4.58
N ASP A 190 13.44 -5.88 -4.43
CA ASP A 190 14.30 -5.94 -3.24
C ASP A 190 13.52 -5.84 -1.91
N ASP A 191 12.47 -6.66 -1.76
CA ASP A 191 11.60 -6.68 -0.57
C ASP A 191 10.85 -5.37 -0.28
N GLU A 192 10.70 -4.50 -1.28
CA GLU A 192 9.96 -3.25 -1.18
C GLU A 192 8.83 -3.19 -2.21
N LEU A 193 7.69 -2.63 -1.80
CA LEU A 193 6.55 -2.42 -2.67
C LEU A 193 6.78 -1.19 -3.55
N PHE A 194 6.57 -1.37 -4.85
CA PHE A 194 6.53 -0.30 -5.84
C PHE A 194 5.14 -0.22 -6.46
N LEU A 195 4.72 1.00 -6.78
CA LEU A 195 3.46 1.30 -7.44
C LEU A 195 3.73 2.18 -8.66
N CYS A 196 3.14 1.85 -9.80
CA CYS A 196 3.18 2.66 -11.00
C CYS A 196 1.75 2.99 -11.42
N ILE A 197 1.39 4.27 -11.44
CA ILE A 197 0.05 4.73 -11.83
C ILE A 197 0.17 5.53 -13.11
N THR A 198 -0.53 5.08 -14.15
CA THR A 198 -0.70 5.88 -15.37
C THR A 198 -1.97 6.69 -15.26
N HIS A 199 -1.82 8.00 -15.29
CA HIS A 199 -2.90 8.98 -15.27
C HIS A 199 -3.10 9.50 -16.70
N THR A 200 -4.29 9.37 -17.24
CA THR A 200 -4.63 9.87 -18.58
C THR A 200 -5.77 10.86 -18.51
N LEU A 201 -5.61 12.00 -19.16
CA LEU A 201 -6.60 13.07 -19.26
C LEU A 201 -6.72 13.49 -20.74
N GLU A 202 -7.95 13.49 -21.27
CA GLU A 202 -8.23 13.75 -22.68
C GLU A 202 -9.33 14.80 -22.80
N GLY A 203 -9.16 15.78 -23.69
CA GLY A 203 -10.16 16.84 -23.88
C GLY A 203 -9.65 18.04 -24.67
N ARG A 204 -10.43 19.13 -24.63
CA ARG A 204 -10.04 20.42 -25.24
C ARG A 204 -8.89 21.06 -24.46
N GLY A 205 -7.99 21.74 -25.16
CA GLY A 205 -6.84 22.39 -24.53
C GLY A 205 -7.21 23.33 -23.38
N THR A 206 -8.20 24.21 -23.59
CA THR A 206 -8.68 25.15 -22.56
C THR A 206 -9.21 24.43 -21.32
N THR A 207 -10.06 23.42 -21.52
CA THR A 207 -10.63 22.62 -20.42
C THR A 207 -9.56 21.84 -19.65
N LEU A 208 -8.60 21.23 -20.35
CA LEU A 208 -7.52 20.51 -19.68
C LEU A 208 -6.61 21.46 -18.89
N ARG A 209 -6.40 22.68 -19.43
CA ARG A 209 -5.61 23.73 -18.77
C ARG A 209 -6.26 24.18 -17.47
N ASP A 210 -7.54 24.49 -17.50
CA ASP A 210 -8.31 24.86 -16.31
C ASP A 210 -8.23 23.76 -15.22
N ILE A 211 -8.35 22.50 -15.62
CA ILE A 211 -8.25 21.33 -14.71
C ILE A 211 -6.85 21.21 -14.08
N ILE A 212 -5.78 21.44 -14.85
CA ILE A 212 -4.41 21.38 -14.35
C ILE A 212 -4.16 22.55 -13.39
N ASP A 213 -4.53 23.76 -13.80
CA ASP A 213 -4.28 25.01 -13.07
C ASP A 213 -5.10 25.12 -11.79
N SER A 214 -6.26 24.45 -11.74
CA SER A 214 -7.04 24.29 -10.50
C SER A 214 -6.21 23.64 -9.38
N GLY A 215 -5.20 22.84 -9.75
CA GLY A 215 -4.36 22.08 -8.84
C GLY A 215 -5.04 20.84 -8.26
N TRP A 216 -6.13 20.35 -8.86
CA TRP A 216 -6.81 19.12 -8.39
C TRP A 216 -6.15 17.86 -8.96
N SER A 217 -5.36 18.04 -10.02
CA SER A 217 -4.68 17.03 -10.80
C SER A 217 -3.29 16.74 -10.24
N GLY A 218 -3.19 15.79 -9.32
CA GLY A 218 -1.91 15.37 -8.74
C GLY A 218 -1.67 13.88 -8.82
N ILE A 219 -0.43 13.51 -9.12
CA ILE A 219 0.07 12.13 -9.06
C ILE A 219 0.62 11.77 -7.66
N CYS A 220 0.96 12.80 -6.87
CA CYS A 220 1.19 12.69 -5.43
C CYS A 220 0.79 14.00 -4.76
N LYS A 221 0.47 13.92 -3.46
CA LYS A 221 -0.05 15.06 -2.70
C LYS A 221 0.92 16.24 -2.57
N HIS A 222 2.22 16.00 -2.77
CA HIS A 222 3.24 17.05 -2.74
C HIS A 222 3.21 17.91 -4.01
N LEU A 223 2.93 17.29 -5.17
CA LEU A 223 2.88 17.99 -6.46
C LEU A 223 1.55 18.73 -6.66
N THR A 224 0.48 18.34 -5.95
CA THR A 224 -0.84 19.00 -6.02
C THR A 224 -0.84 20.42 -5.43
N ARG A 225 -0.04 20.68 -4.38
CA ARG A 225 -0.19 21.88 -3.53
C ARG A 225 0.85 22.95 -3.79
N ASP A 226 2.04 22.55 -4.22
CA ASP A 226 3.12 23.49 -4.44
C ASP A 226 2.91 24.15 -5.81
N ARG A 227 2.14 25.25 -5.85
CA ARG A 227 1.93 26.06 -7.07
C ARG A 227 3.25 26.55 -7.71
N PHE A 228 4.37 26.46 -6.99
CA PHE A 228 5.71 26.78 -7.48
C PHE A 228 6.46 25.58 -8.09
N ARG A 229 5.90 24.37 -7.99
CA ARG A 229 6.42 23.11 -8.58
C ARG A 229 5.37 22.41 -9.42
N SER A 230 4.56 23.19 -10.14
CA SER A 230 3.80 22.65 -11.26
C SER A 230 4.77 21.90 -12.16
N MET A 231 4.34 20.74 -12.66
CA MET A 231 5.11 19.94 -13.61
C MET A 231 5.57 20.88 -14.74
N PRO A 232 6.88 21.16 -14.88
CA PRO A 232 7.36 22.21 -15.78
C PRO A 232 6.91 22.00 -17.23
N GLU A 233 6.73 20.74 -17.60
CA GLU A 233 6.26 20.29 -18.91
C GLU A 233 4.79 20.66 -19.17
N LEU A 234 4.06 21.06 -18.13
CA LEU A 234 2.67 21.51 -18.20
C LEU A 234 2.54 23.02 -17.97
N LEU A 235 3.63 23.78 -17.87
CA LEU A 235 3.56 25.24 -17.74
C LEU A 235 3.27 25.91 -19.09
N GLU A 236 2.63 27.08 -19.06
CA GLU A 236 2.39 27.87 -20.27
C GLU A 236 3.71 28.29 -20.92
N PRO A 237 3.85 28.16 -22.25
CA PRO A 237 4.96 28.78 -22.97
C PRO A 237 4.86 30.31 -22.83
N GLY A 238 5.93 30.95 -22.36
CA GLY A 238 5.89 32.31 -21.81
C GLY A 238 5.29 33.41 -22.71
N GLU A 239 4.50 34.29 -22.08
CA GLU A 239 4.07 35.69 -22.38
C GLU A 239 3.81 36.18 -23.82
N TYR A 240 3.78 35.34 -24.86
CA TYR A 240 3.44 35.79 -26.21
C TYR A 240 1.99 35.45 -26.56
N GLU A 241 1.15 36.50 -26.55
CA GLU A 241 -0.21 36.63 -27.12
C GLU A 241 -1.06 35.34 -27.17
N SER A 242 -2.05 35.29 -26.27
CA SER A 242 -3.12 34.30 -26.10
C SER A 242 -3.69 33.74 -27.41
N ASN A 243 -3.00 32.78 -28.01
CA ASN A 243 -3.50 31.95 -29.09
C ASN A 243 -3.86 30.59 -28.49
N GLU A 244 -5.14 30.22 -28.53
CA GLU A 244 -5.65 28.94 -27.97
C GLU A 244 -4.91 27.71 -28.50
N LEU A 245 -4.20 27.85 -29.62
CA LEU A 245 -3.37 26.81 -30.24
C LEU A 245 -2.05 26.52 -29.51
N LEU A 246 -1.62 27.35 -28.54
CA LEU A 246 -0.33 27.24 -27.84
C LEU A 246 -0.47 26.87 -26.35
N LEU A 247 -1.61 26.36 -25.90
CA LEU A 247 -1.84 26.00 -24.49
C LEU A 247 -0.97 24.85 -23.99
N PHE A 248 -0.48 24.02 -24.90
CA PHE A 248 0.40 22.90 -24.64
C PHE A 248 1.45 22.81 -25.74
N GLU A 249 2.62 22.32 -25.37
CA GLU A 249 3.64 21.87 -26.32
C GLU A 249 3.64 20.34 -26.34
N ASP A 250 3.73 19.75 -27.53
CA ASP A 250 3.91 18.31 -27.65
C ASP A 250 5.19 17.90 -26.93
N CYS A 251 5.08 16.93 -26.02
CA CYS A 251 6.23 16.38 -25.33
C CYS A 251 6.09 14.87 -25.20
N HIS A 252 7.20 14.14 -25.29
CA HIS A 252 7.21 12.69 -25.12
C HIS A 252 8.21 12.32 -24.03
N ASN A 253 7.72 11.64 -23.00
CA ASN A 253 8.53 11.18 -21.88
C ASN A 253 9.31 12.29 -21.15
N GLY A 254 8.71 13.48 -21.03
CA GLY A 254 9.23 14.58 -20.22
C GLY A 254 9.44 14.11 -18.77
N PRO A 255 10.69 14.02 -18.27
CA PRO A 255 10.97 13.39 -17.00
C PRO A 255 10.80 14.38 -15.85
N GLY A 256 10.18 13.92 -14.76
CA GLY A 256 10.09 14.71 -13.54
C GLY A 256 10.17 13.87 -12.28
N SER A 257 10.24 14.54 -11.13
CA SER A 257 10.41 13.89 -9.83
C SER A 257 9.90 14.75 -8.70
N CYS A 258 9.33 14.13 -7.67
CA CYS A 258 9.01 14.77 -6.40
C CYS A 258 10.28 14.85 -5.54
N ASN A 259 10.51 16.02 -4.92
CA ASN A 259 11.62 16.24 -4.00
C ASN A 259 11.29 15.87 -2.54
N VAL A 260 10.04 15.55 -2.24
CA VAL A 260 9.58 15.24 -0.87
C VAL A 260 9.42 13.73 -0.67
N CYS A 261 8.72 13.05 -1.58
CA CYS A 261 8.56 11.59 -1.56
C CYS A 261 9.38 10.91 -2.67
N LEU A 262 9.46 9.59 -2.58
CA LEU A 262 10.08 8.73 -3.59
C LEU A 262 9.11 8.51 -4.75
N THR A 263 8.86 9.58 -5.50
CA THR A 263 8.03 9.57 -6.70
C THR A 263 8.79 10.18 -7.86
N ASP A 264 8.97 9.40 -8.92
CA ASP A 264 9.45 9.89 -10.22
C ASP A 264 8.31 9.75 -11.22
N TYR A 265 8.34 10.50 -12.32
CA TYR A 265 7.29 10.42 -13.34
C TYR A 265 7.80 10.77 -14.73
N THR A 266 7.01 10.40 -15.72
CA THR A 266 7.15 10.88 -17.09
C THR A 266 5.84 11.43 -17.60
N THR A 267 5.93 12.53 -18.34
CA THR A 267 4.80 13.23 -18.96
C THR A 267 4.89 13.07 -20.46
N THR A 268 3.75 12.73 -21.07
CA THR A 268 3.57 12.76 -22.53
C THR A 268 2.34 13.61 -22.82
N VAL A 269 2.50 14.60 -23.67
CA VAL A 269 1.43 15.49 -24.13
C VAL A 269 1.42 15.41 -25.65
N GLU A 270 0.28 15.00 -26.19
CA GLU A 270 0.12 14.78 -27.62
C GLU A 270 -1.20 15.38 -28.10
N ARG A 271 -1.15 16.10 -29.22
CA ARG A 271 -2.36 16.52 -29.94
C ARG A 271 -2.91 15.39 -30.80
N GLY A 272 -4.23 15.22 -30.80
CA GLY A 272 -4.88 14.21 -31.65
C GLY A 272 -6.40 14.22 -31.57
N GLU A 273 -7.02 13.31 -32.32
CA GLU A 273 -8.46 13.07 -32.24
C GLU A 273 -8.78 12.31 -30.95
N VAL A 274 -9.44 12.98 -30.00
CA VAL A 274 -9.78 12.43 -28.68
C VAL A 274 -11.28 12.47 -28.43
N HIS A 275 -11.76 11.56 -27.58
CA HIS A 275 -13.12 11.62 -27.06
C HIS A 275 -13.11 12.23 -25.66
N GLU A 276 -13.87 13.30 -25.47
CA GLU A 276 -14.03 13.89 -24.16
C GLU A 276 -14.89 12.97 -23.28
N LYS A 277 -14.30 12.40 -22.23
CA LYS A 277 -15.00 11.52 -21.28
C LYS A 277 -15.52 12.36 -20.13
N ILE A 278 -16.83 12.54 -20.06
CA ILE A 278 -17.46 13.36 -19.03
C ILE A 278 -18.17 12.44 -18.04
N ARG A 279 -18.08 12.79 -16.76
CA ARG A 279 -18.84 12.13 -15.71
C ARG A 279 -19.97 13.05 -15.22
N ASP A 280 -21.20 12.52 -15.23
CA ASP A 280 -22.34 13.25 -14.70
C ASP A 280 -22.40 13.22 -13.16
N ARG A 281 -23.38 13.92 -12.59
CA ARG A 281 -23.59 13.97 -11.13
C ARG A 281 -23.96 12.62 -10.51
N PHE A 282 -24.34 11.63 -11.32
CA PHE A 282 -24.70 10.28 -10.90
C PHE A 282 -23.55 9.28 -11.06
N GLY A 283 -22.39 9.73 -11.56
CA GLY A 283 -21.24 8.88 -11.81
C GLY A 283 -21.30 8.13 -13.14
N GLN A 284 -22.29 8.40 -13.99
CA GLN A 284 -22.37 7.80 -15.32
C GLN A 284 -21.34 8.48 -16.23
N VAL A 285 -20.56 7.67 -16.93
CA VAL A 285 -19.57 8.15 -17.90
C VAL A 285 -20.25 8.24 -19.26
N SER A 286 -20.23 9.42 -19.86
CA SER A 286 -20.63 9.65 -21.25
C SER A 286 -19.39 9.91 -22.11
N LEU A 287 -19.45 9.42 -23.35
CA LEU A 287 -18.44 9.69 -24.36
C LEU A 287 -18.93 10.86 -25.21
N GLY A 288 -18.21 11.97 -25.18
CA GLY A 288 -18.46 13.15 -26.02
C GLY A 288 -18.14 12.89 -27.49
N PRO A 289 -18.38 13.87 -28.38
CA PRO A 289 -17.98 13.77 -29.78
C PRO A 289 -16.45 13.68 -29.90
N LEU A 290 -15.99 13.11 -31.02
CA LEU A 290 -14.58 13.16 -31.40
C LEU A 290 -14.20 14.61 -31.70
N ILE A 291 -13.13 15.09 -31.06
CA ILE A 291 -12.62 16.45 -31.20
C ILE A 291 -11.12 16.42 -31.49
N ASP A 292 -10.63 17.42 -32.21
CA ASP A 292 -9.20 17.74 -32.24
C ASP A 292 -8.83 18.36 -30.89
N GLY A 293 -8.15 17.58 -30.05
CA GLY A 293 -7.86 17.93 -28.67
C GLY A 293 -6.50 17.41 -28.24
N TRP A 294 -6.32 17.31 -26.93
CA TRP A 294 -5.06 16.91 -26.31
C TRP A 294 -5.26 15.65 -25.48
N SER A 295 -4.25 14.80 -25.47
CA SER A 295 -4.10 13.68 -24.54
C SER A 295 -2.87 13.92 -23.67
N ILE A 296 -3.08 13.98 -22.36
CA ILE A 296 -2.03 14.17 -21.36
C ILE A 296 -1.93 12.88 -20.57
N THR A 297 -0.78 12.21 -20.70
CA THR A 297 -0.47 10.98 -19.99
C THR A 297 0.69 11.21 -19.04
N ILE A 298 0.47 10.95 -17.75
CA ILE A 298 1.50 11.01 -16.72
C ILE A 298 1.65 9.61 -16.12
N THR A 299 2.82 9.01 -16.26
CA THR A 299 3.15 7.74 -15.61
C THR A 299 4.00 8.01 -14.39
N ALA A 300 3.43 7.81 -13.20
CA ALA A 300 4.08 8.05 -11.91
C ALA A 300 4.56 6.75 -11.27
N TYR A 301 5.82 6.73 -10.85
CA TYR A 301 6.50 5.60 -10.22
C TYR A 301 6.77 5.92 -8.76
N HIS A 302 6.24 5.12 -7.85
CA HIS A 302 6.32 5.32 -6.41
C HIS A 302 7.06 4.16 -5.74
N GLN A 303 8.06 4.46 -4.91
CA GLN A 303 8.66 3.49 -3.99
C GLN A 303 7.98 3.63 -2.63
N VAL A 304 7.08 2.68 -2.34
CA VAL A 304 6.24 2.68 -1.13
C VAL A 304 7.04 2.21 0.10
N GLY A 305 7.98 1.29 -0.10
CA GLY A 305 8.85 0.73 0.93
C GLY A 305 8.42 -0.67 1.39
N GLN A 306 8.93 -1.10 2.55
CA GLN A 306 8.70 -2.47 3.04
C GLN A 306 7.32 -2.70 3.68
N CYS A 307 6.58 -1.62 3.98
CA CYS A 307 5.24 -1.66 4.58
C CYS A 307 5.16 -2.48 5.89
N ARG A 308 6.27 -2.49 6.66
CA ARG A 308 6.39 -3.21 7.95
C ARG A 308 6.13 -2.31 9.16
N ASP A 309 6.41 -1.02 9.02
CA ASP A 309 6.16 0.00 10.03
C ASP A 309 5.45 1.20 9.37
N PRO A 310 4.29 1.66 9.88
CA PRO A 310 3.63 2.85 9.35
C PRO A 310 4.39 4.16 9.63
N GLU A 311 5.37 4.13 10.54
CA GLU A 311 6.29 5.24 10.80
C GLU A 311 7.55 5.17 9.92
N ASP A 312 7.67 4.14 9.06
CA ASP A 312 8.71 4.13 8.03
C ASP A 312 8.62 5.40 7.20
N TRP A 313 9.76 6.07 7.01
CA TRP A 313 9.78 7.39 6.40
C TRP A 313 9.31 7.38 4.94
N LYS A 314 9.52 6.28 4.19
CA LYS A 314 9.06 6.17 2.80
C LYS A 314 7.54 6.17 2.77
N TRP A 315 6.92 5.33 3.61
CA TRP A 315 5.46 5.29 3.76
C TRP A 315 4.92 6.62 4.31
N ALA A 316 5.51 7.15 5.39
CA ALA A 316 5.04 8.35 6.04
C ALA A 316 5.03 9.57 5.11
N ARG A 317 6.09 9.74 4.29
CA ARG A 317 6.14 10.78 3.24
C ARG A 317 5.12 10.50 2.14
N PHE A 318 4.99 9.24 1.74
CA PHE A 318 4.04 8.86 0.67
C PHE A 318 2.59 9.27 0.99
N ILE A 319 2.17 9.24 2.27
CA ILE A 319 0.80 9.58 2.70
C ILE A 319 0.62 11.01 3.25
N GLU A 320 1.66 11.84 3.27
CA GLU A 320 1.75 13.07 4.08
C GLU A 320 0.77 14.18 3.64
N PHE A 321 -0.47 14.04 4.08
CA PHE A 321 -1.51 15.09 4.02
C PHE A 321 -2.02 15.46 5.40
N TYR A 322 -2.14 14.46 6.28
CA TYR A 322 -2.71 14.62 7.62
C TYR A 322 -1.66 14.90 8.72
N ARG A 323 -0.36 14.79 8.39
CA ARG A 323 0.74 14.88 9.36
C ARG A 323 1.49 16.22 9.37
N ILE A 324 1.07 17.20 8.57
CA ILE A 324 1.64 18.57 8.54
C ILE A 324 1.57 19.27 9.93
N LEU A 325 0.79 18.74 10.87
CA LEU A 325 0.77 19.22 12.26
C LEU A 325 1.81 18.56 13.19
N CYS A 326 2.57 17.58 12.72
CA CYS A 326 3.61 16.91 13.50
C CYS A 326 4.98 17.50 13.13
N GLN A 327 5.44 18.46 13.94
CA GLN A 327 6.73 19.16 13.87
C GLN A 327 7.93 18.23 14.15
N GLY A 328 8.07 17.14 13.40
CA GLY A 328 9.24 16.27 13.44
C GLY A 328 10.27 16.68 12.38
N PRO A 329 11.58 16.45 12.59
CA PRO A 329 12.63 16.63 11.59
C PRO A 329 12.56 15.48 10.57
N PHE A 330 11.42 15.29 9.93
CA PHE A 330 11.34 14.35 8.82
C PHE A 330 12.24 14.89 7.72
N LYS A 331 13.19 14.05 7.30
CA LYS A 331 14.13 14.37 6.22
C LYS A 331 13.36 14.36 4.91
N GLU A 332 13.63 15.31 4.04
CA GLU A 332 13.17 15.28 2.65
C GLU A 332 13.76 14.06 1.93
N ARG A 333 13.36 13.81 0.67
CA ARG A 333 14.01 12.79 -0.16
C ARG A 333 15.51 12.98 -0.07
N TYR A 334 16.22 11.97 0.46
CA TYR A 334 17.66 12.06 0.61
C TYR A 334 18.32 11.83 -0.75
N MET A 335 18.56 12.92 -1.47
CA MET A 335 19.00 12.91 -2.88
C MET A 335 20.28 12.12 -3.12
N ALA A 336 21.15 11.97 -2.12
CA ALA A 336 22.36 11.16 -2.21
C ALA A 336 22.08 9.64 -2.32
N LEU A 337 21.02 9.15 -1.66
CA LEU A 337 20.61 7.74 -1.76
C LEU A 337 19.53 7.51 -2.82
N HIS A 338 18.73 8.52 -3.11
CA HIS A 338 17.60 8.46 -4.02
C HIS A 338 17.64 9.65 -4.98
N PRO A 339 18.57 9.68 -5.96
CA PRO A 339 18.62 10.75 -6.94
C PRO A 339 17.35 10.78 -7.80
N LEU A 340 17.09 11.90 -8.45
CA LEU A 340 15.92 12.07 -9.34
C LEU A 340 15.97 11.01 -10.47
N GLY A 341 14.83 10.39 -10.78
CA GLY A 341 14.74 9.32 -11.78
C GLY A 341 15.12 7.91 -11.28
N ALA A 342 15.76 7.76 -10.12
CA ALA A 342 16.19 6.45 -9.61
C ALA A 342 15.04 5.47 -9.36
N ILE A 343 13.85 5.95 -9.00
CA ILE A 343 12.67 5.12 -8.76
C ILE A 343 12.14 4.55 -10.08
N LYS A 344 12.08 5.40 -11.10
CA LYS A 344 11.72 4.99 -12.46
C LYS A 344 12.75 4.00 -13.02
N GLU A 345 14.04 4.27 -12.87
CA GLU A 345 15.10 3.39 -13.36
C GLU A 345 15.02 1.99 -12.73
N ARG A 346 14.86 1.90 -11.39
CA ARG A 346 14.61 0.63 -10.70
C ARG A 346 13.33 -0.04 -11.21
N TRP A 347 12.28 0.75 -11.50
CA TRP A 347 11.08 0.24 -12.14
C TRP A 347 11.38 -0.35 -13.53
N GLU A 348 12.12 0.31 -14.40
CA GLU A 348 12.29 -0.19 -15.77
C GLU A 348 13.24 -1.40 -15.84
N THR A 349 14.32 -1.39 -15.06
CA THR A 349 15.38 -2.40 -15.12
C THR A 349 14.97 -3.76 -14.56
N GLU A 350 14.28 -3.79 -13.42
CA GLU A 350 14.00 -5.04 -12.70
C GLU A 350 12.68 -5.70 -13.13
N GLY A 351 11.86 -4.99 -13.92
CA GLY A 351 10.58 -5.52 -14.45
C GLY A 351 10.77 -6.57 -15.54
N VAL A 352 11.89 -6.53 -16.27
CA VAL A 352 12.16 -7.42 -17.40
C VAL A 352 12.55 -8.83 -16.94
N VAL A 353 13.07 -8.98 -15.72
CA VAL A 353 13.63 -10.25 -15.23
C VAL A 353 12.55 -11.19 -14.67
N SER A 354 11.42 -10.65 -14.21
CA SER A 354 10.43 -11.39 -13.41
C SER A 354 9.48 -12.30 -14.20
N LEU A 355 9.47 -12.25 -15.54
CA LEU A 355 8.65 -13.14 -16.38
C LEU A 355 9.27 -14.53 -16.65
N THR A 356 10.42 -14.86 -16.06
CA THR A 356 11.13 -16.14 -16.32
C THR A 356 11.22 -17.08 -15.12
N LYS A 357 10.53 -16.78 -14.00
CA LYS A 357 10.43 -17.70 -12.85
C LYS A 357 8.98 -17.99 -12.50
N GLU A 358 8.32 -18.77 -13.35
CA GLU A 358 7.19 -19.58 -12.91
C GLU A 358 7.74 -20.69 -11.99
N TYR A 359 7.26 -20.73 -10.75
CA TYR A 359 7.51 -21.79 -9.76
C TYR A 359 6.38 -22.81 -9.76
#